data_AF-A0A2M6VDC8-F1
#
_entry.id   AF-A0A2M6VDC8-F1
#
_cell.length_a   1.000
_cell.length_b   1.000
_cell.length_c   1.000
_cell.angle_alpha   90.00
_cell.angle_beta   90.00
_cell.angle_gamma   90.00
#
_symmetry.space_group_name_H-M   'P 1'
#
loop_
_entity.id
_entity.type
_entity.pdbx_description
1 polymer ?
#
loop_
_entity_poly.entity_id
_entity_poly.type
_entity_poly.pdbx_seq_one_letter_code
_entity_poly.pdbx_strand_id
1 'polypeptide(L)'
;MKKFQLKPLRALCLLSLAGLSTFSALTAHAQAEGHYYGGIGMGQARSKIDVDRINANLLSANPSMTTTSMTRDESDAAYKVFGGYQFSPYWGVEAGYFNLGQFGFKSTTNPTGSLDGRIKLDGVNLDLVGTLPINNQLSLLGRVGVHNARARDTFTGTGNVVILDPNPQKTQTNYKAGFGFAYQFSPSMALRGELERYRINDAVGNKGDINVASLSLVFPFGRTPEPAPKVVERVVYQQAPTPEPIIIVAPPAPAPTPVPAPVPVPAPKPERLRVSFNADVLFGFDNANMRLGGKEALNKFTQELKGVEYDHITVEGHTDRIGQAAYNEKLSLQRAEAVKNYLVNTSGLSAAKITTVGKGSSAPATAEGECKGIKTSAAVIACLQPDRRVDIDVTGSRPAAR
;
A
#
# COMPACT_ATOMS: atom_id res chain seq x y z
N MET A 1 24.01 -37.07 58.77
CA MET A 1 24.77 -35.86 58.36
C MET A 1 24.86 -35.91 56.84
N LYS A 2 24.39 -34.98 55.99
CA LYS A 2 24.00 -33.56 56.09
C LYS A 2 22.66 -33.34 55.35
N LYS A 3 21.76 -32.56 55.96
CA LYS A 3 20.66 -31.82 55.31
C LYS A 3 21.23 -30.56 54.64
N PHE A 4 20.47 -29.97 53.70
CA PHE A 4 20.49 -28.59 53.13
C PHE A 4 20.58 -28.64 51.59
N GLN A 5 19.74 -28.01 50.75
CA GLN A 5 18.66 -27.02 50.86
C GLN A 5 17.75 -27.10 49.62
N LEU A 6 16.44 -26.94 49.78
CA LEU A 6 15.55 -26.38 48.77
C LEU A 6 15.48 -24.87 49.02
N LYS A 7 15.49 -24.02 47.98
CA LYS A 7 14.67 -22.81 47.92
C LYS A 7 14.48 -22.29 46.47
N PRO A 8 13.42 -21.49 46.23
CA PRO A 8 12.67 -21.40 44.97
C PRO A 8 13.02 -20.15 44.17
N LEU A 9 12.55 -20.07 42.91
CA LEU A 9 12.23 -18.77 42.31
C LEU A 9 10.96 -18.89 41.45
N ARG A 10 9.83 -18.50 42.04
CA ARG A 10 8.72 -17.88 41.30
C ARG A 10 9.13 -16.43 41.03
N ALA A 11 9.03 -16.00 39.77
CA ALA A 11 8.63 -14.66 39.31
C ALA A 11 9.32 -14.33 37.97
N LEU A 12 8.57 -14.39 36.88
CA LEU A 12 8.39 -13.24 35.98
C LEU A 12 7.20 -13.54 35.05
N CYS A 13 6.00 -13.39 35.62
CA CYS A 13 4.88 -12.82 34.88
C CYS A 13 5.10 -11.30 34.91
N LEU A 14 4.68 -10.59 33.87
CA LEU A 14 4.75 -9.12 33.68
C LEU A 14 6.08 -8.61 33.08
N LEU A 15 6.22 -8.76 31.77
CA LEU A 15 6.71 -7.66 30.95
C LEU A 15 5.48 -6.96 30.37
N SER A 16 5.07 -5.93 31.11
CA SER A 16 4.34 -4.74 30.65
C SER A 16 4.68 -4.43 29.18
N LEU A 17 3.73 -4.26 28.25
CA LEU A 17 2.75 -3.16 28.20
C LEU A 17 3.23 -1.83 28.81
N ALA A 18 4.52 -1.51 28.69
CA ALA A 18 5.13 -0.19 28.85
C ALA A 18 6.62 -0.36 28.55
N GLY A 19 7.07 0.02 27.35
CA GLY A 19 8.47 -0.21 26.95
C GLY A 19 8.81 -0.05 25.46
N LEU A 20 7.88 0.39 24.61
CA LEU A 20 8.21 0.97 23.30
C LEU A 20 7.82 2.45 23.31
N SER A 21 8.47 3.23 24.16
CA SER A 21 8.32 4.68 24.18
C SER A 21 9.64 5.38 24.46
N THR A 22 10.75 4.90 23.89
CA THR A 22 12.02 5.64 23.83
C THR A 22 12.91 5.10 22.69
N PHE A 23 12.52 5.36 21.44
CA PHE A 23 13.44 5.45 20.30
C PHE A 23 12.99 6.63 19.43
N SER A 24 12.96 7.81 20.06
CA SER A 24 12.63 9.08 19.42
C SER A 24 13.88 9.95 19.42
N ALA A 25 14.90 9.57 18.65
CA ALA A 25 15.98 10.47 18.25
C ALA A 25 16.89 9.76 17.26
N LEU A 26 16.54 9.78 15.97
CA LEU A 26 17.45 9.92 14.84
C LEU A 26 16.62 9.79 13.55
N THR A 27 16.88 10.71 12.62
CA THR A 27 16.31 10.88 11.27
C THR A 27 14.99 11.64 11.14
N ALA A 28 15.12 12.96 11.15
CA ALA A 28 14.30 13.84 10.32
C ALA A 28 14.59 13.52 8.84
N HIS A 29 13.77 12.66 8.23
CA HIS A 29 13.61 12.53 6.79
C HIS A 29 12.11 12.67 6.51
N ALA A 30 11.75 13.47 5.51
CA ALA A 30 10.38 13.56 5.02
C ALA A 30 9.98 12.19 4.45
N GLN A 31 9.43 11.33 5.30
CA GLN A 31 8.83 10.05 4.93
C GLN A 31 7.33 10.19 5.18
N ALA A 32 6.52 9.69 4.24
CA ALA A 32 5.12 9.39 4.52
C ALA A 32 5.05 8.74 5.90
N GLU A 33 4.28 9.32 6.83
CA GLU A 33 4.23 8.89 8.22
C GLU A 33 4.09 7.37 8.27
N GLY A 34 5.03 6.71 8.95
CA GLY A 34 4.98 5.27 9.11
C GLY A 34 3.66 4.88 9.75
N HIS A 35 3.04 3.81 9.27
CA HIS A 35 1.72 3.39 9.74
C HIS A 35 1.77 1.99 10.33
N TYR A 36 0.90 1.76 11.30
CA TYR A 36 0.70 0.44 11.87
C TYR A 36 -0.33 -0.33 11.04
N TYR A 37 -0.25 -1.64 11.07
CA TYR A 37 -1.28 -2.50 10.49
C TYR A 37 -1.40 -3.79 11.30
N GLY A 38 -2.57 -4.39 11.25
CA GLY A 38 -2.84 -5.68 11.87
C GLY A 38 -3.56 -6.57 10.90
N GLY A 39 -3.37 -7.87 11.02
CA GLY A 39 -4.00 -8.81 10.13
C GLY A 39 -4.27 -10.16 10.77
N ILE A 40 -5.22 -10.84 10.17
CA ILE A 40 -5.58 -12.22 10.49
C ILE A 40 -5.54 -13.01 9.19
N GLY A 41 -5.01 -14.23 9.24
CA GLY A 41 -4.86 -15.08 8.07
C GLY A 41 -5.20 -16.53 8.36
N MET A 42 -5.70 -17.19 7.34
CA MET A 42 -5.94 -18.63 7.33
C MET A 42 -5.37 -19.24 6.06
N GLY A 43 -5.04 -20.52 6.11
CA GLY A 43 -4.35 -21.17 5.02
C GLY A 43 -4.22 -22.67 5.21
N GLN A 44 -3.37 -23.26 4.40
CA GLN A 44 -3.01 -24.67 4.46
C GLN A 44 -1.49 -24.78 4.59
N ALA A 45 -1.05 -25.55 5.58
CA ALA A 45 0.34 -25.93 5.74
C ALA A 45 0.57 -27.34 5.19
N ARG A 46 1.73 -27.56 4.57
CA ARG A 46 2.13 -28.85 4.03
C ARG A 46 3.57 -29.17 4.39
N SER A 47 3.78 -30.35 4.97
CA SER A 47 5.09 -30.90 5.34
C SER A 47 5.45 -32.05 4.41
N LYS A 48 6.70 -32.11 3.93
CA LYS A 48 7.20 -33.26 3.18
C LYS A 48 7.79 -34.27 4.16
N ILE A 49 7.12 -35.41 4.33
CA ILE A 49 7.58 -36.49 5.21
C ILE A 49 8.49 -37.43 4.40
N ASP A 50 9.74 -37.56 4.83
CA ASP A 50 10.74 -38.41 4.18
C ASP A 50 10.63 -39.86 4.68
N VAL A 51 10.01 -40.71 3.86
CA VAL A 51 9.63 -42.09 4.20
C VAL A 51 10.85 -43.02 4.23
N ASP A 52 11.84 -42.80 3.37
CA ASP A 52 13.02 -43.66 3.26
C ASP A 52 13.89 -43.60 4.52
N ARG A 53 13.98 -42.41 5.12
CA ARG A 53 14.67 -42.19 6.39
C ARG A 53 13.92 -42.78 7.59
N ILE A 54 12.59 -42.70 7.61
CA ILE A 54 11.78 -43.29 8.69
C ILE A 54 11.94 -44.81 8.70
N ASN A 55 11.93 -45.45 7.53
CA ASN A 55 12.20 -46.87 7.41
C ASN A 55 13.62 -47.21 7.89
N ALA A 56 14.65 -46.45 7.50
CA ALA A 56 16.02 -46.69 7.96
C ALA A 56 16.17 -46.63 9.49
N ASN A 57 15.52 -45.66 10.16
CA ASN A 57 15.56 -45.53 11.62
C ASN A 57 14.80 -46.65 12.33
N LEU A 58 13.64 -47.09 11.80
CA LEU A 58 12.89 -48.23 12.33
C LEU A 58 13.70 -49.54 12.22
N LEU A 59 14.35 -49.78 11.07
CA LEU A 59 15.26 -50.93 10.89
C LEU A 59 16.49 -50.86 11.82
N SER A 60 16.99 -49.66 12.13
CA SER A 60 18.11 -49.49 13.08
C SER A 60 17.72 -49.72 14.55
N ALA A 61 16.45 -49.45 14.90
CA ALA A 61 15.93 -49.61 16.25
C ALA A 61 15.50 -51.07 16.55
N ASN A 62 15.05 -51.82 15.53
CA ASN A 62 14.84 -53.26 15.63
C ASN A 62 15.04 -53.93 14.25
N PRO A 63 16.18 -54.63 14.02
CA PRO A 63 16.51 -55.19 12.71
C PRO A 63 15.60 -56.33 12.25
N SER A 64 14.70 -56.83 13.11
CA SER A 64 13.72 -57.86 12.78
C SER A 64 12.32 -57.32 12.44
N MET A 65 12.13 -56.00 12.43
CA MET A 65 10.84 -55.37 12.13
C MET A 65 10.81 -54.80 10.71
N THR A 66 9.76 -55.14 9.95
CA THR A 66 9.50 -54.57 8.62
C THR A 66 8.19 -53.78 8.61
N THR A 67 8.20 -52.61 7.98
CA THR A 67 7.01 -51.79 7.80
C THR A 67 6.11 -52.41 6.72
N THR A 68 4.90 -52.82 7.06
CA THR A 68 3.96 -53.44 6.11
C THR A 68 3.06 -52.43 5.40
N SER A 69 2.72 -51.31 6.04
CA SER A 69 2.01 -50.20 5.41
C SER A 69 2.26 -48.89 6.13
N MET A 70 2.23 -47.76 5.40
CA MET A 70 2.38 -46.42 5.96
C MET A 70 1.38 -45.43 5.34
N THR A 71 0.58 -44.76 6.16
CA THR A 71 -0.36 -43.69 5.79
C THR A 71 0.16 -42.36 6.32
N ARG A 72 0.01 -41.28 5.54
CA ARG A 72 0.58 -39.95 5.83
C ARG A 72 -0.47 -38.86 5.77
N ASP A 73 -0.48 -38.02 6.79
CA ASP A 73 -1.27 -36.80 6.88
C ASP A 73 -0.31 -35.60 6.77
N GLU A 74 -0.06 -35.18 5.53
CA GLU A 74 0.99 -34.19 5.19
C GLU A 74 0.49 -32.74 5.18
N SER A 75 -0.82 -32.49 5.30
CA SER A 75 -1.39 -31.15 5.23
C SER A 75 -2.48 -30.91 6.26
N ASP A 76 -2.53 -29.70 6.84
CA ASP A 76 -3.57 -29.27 7.77
C ASP A 76 -3.84 -27.77 7.63
N ALA A 77 -4.92 -27.30 8.25
CA ALA A 77 -5.29 -25.89 8.32
C ALA A 77 -4.27 -25.11 9.17
N ALA A 78 -3.84 -23.97 8.63
CA ALA A 78 -2.95 -23.03 9.31
C ALA A 78 -3.69 -21.71 9.56
N TYR A 79 -3.38 -21.05 10.68
CA TYR A 79 -3.89 -19.73 10.98
C TYR A 79 -2.82 -18.86 11.62
N LYS A 80 -2.95 -17.54 11.42
CA LYS A 80 -2.03 -16.56 11.94
C LYS A 80 -2.72 -15.25 12.29
N VAL A 81 -2.16 -14.56 13.29
CA VAL A 81 -2.53 -13.20 13.66
C VAL A 81 -1.24 -12.41 13.78
N PHE A 82 -1.19 -11.24 13.16
CA PHE A 82 0.03 -10.44 13.10
C PHE A 82 -0.26 -8.95 13.22
N GLY A 83 0.75 -8.22 13.68
CA GLY A 83 0.79 -6.76 13.72
C GLY A 83 2.14 -6.27 13.22
N GLY A 84 2.14 -5.19 12.46
CA GLY A 84 3.35 -4.65 11.88
C GLY A 84 3.38 -3.12 11.86
N TYR A 85 4.57 -2.60 11.66
CA TYR A 85 4.83 -1.18 11.47
C TYR A 85 5.57 -0.99 10.15
N GLN A 86 4.95 -0.25 9.24
CA GLN A 86 5.53 0.11 7.96
C GLN A 86 6.17 1.49 8.08
N PHE A 87 7.49 1.53 8.23
CA PHE A 87 8.27 2.75 8.41
C PHE A 87 8.75 3.37 7.09
N SER A 88 8.58 2.68 5.96
CA SER A 88 8.82 3.25 4.63
C SER A 88 7.87 2.65 3.59
N PRO A 89 7.72 3.26 2.40
CA PRO A 89 6.91 2.69 1.32
C PRO A 89 7.36 1.27 0.89
N TYR A 90 8.61 0.91 1.13
CA TYR A 90 9.20 -0.36 0.70
C TYR A 90 9.49 -1.34 1.82
N TRP A 91 9.51 -0.89 3.08
CA TRP A 91 9.96 -1.70 4.22
C TRP A 91 9.05 -1.54 5.43
N GLY A 92 8.77 -2.66 6.07
CA GLY A 92 8.10 -2.74 7.36
C GLY A 92 8.62 -3.91 8.17
N VAL A 93 8.28 -3.89 9.46
CA VAL A 93 8.52 -5.01 10.39
C VAL A 93 7.16 -5.60 10.78
N GLU A 94 7.08 -6.93 10.88
CA GLU A 94 5.86 -7.66 11.23
C GLU A 94 6.18 -8.65 12.35
N ALA A 95 5.38 -8.67 13.40
CA ALA A 95 5.43 -9.67 14.46
C ALA A 95 4.09 -10.37 14.54
N GLY A 96 4.10 -11.68 14.79
CA GLY A 96 2.86 -12.45 14.77
C GLY A 96 2.94 -13.76 15.51
N TYR A 97 1.77 -14.33 15.71
CA TYR A 97 1.56 -15.68 16.20
C TYR A 97 1.03 -16.54 15.05
N PHE A 98 1.52 -17.77 14.95
CA PHE A 98 1.08 -18.72 13.93
C PHE A 98 0.82 -20.09 14.55
N ASN A 99 -0.10 -20.83 13.94
CA ASN A 99 -0.35 -22.23 14.17
C ASN A 99 -0.38 -22.93 12.81
N LEU A 100 0.44 -23.97 12.65
CA LEU A 100 0.60 -24.71 11.39
C LEU A 100 -0.23 -26.00 11.35
N GLY A 101 -1.09 -26.23 12.34
CA GLY A 101 -1.88 -27.45 12.47
C GLY A 101 -1.08 -28.63 13.02
N GLN A 102 -1.53 -29.82 12.66
CA GLN A 102 -0.98 -31.10 13.06
C GLN A 102 -0.58 -31.92 11.82
N PHE A 103 0.58 -32.54 11.87
CA PHE A 103 1.04 -33.47 10.82
C PHE A 103 1.27 -34.83 11.45
N GLY A 104 1.09 -35.91 10.69
CA GLY A 104 1.30 -37.23 11.27
C GLY A 104 1.50 -38.33 10.26
N PHE A 105 1.86 -39.49 10.79
CA PHE A 105 1.97 -40.73 10.04
C PHE A 105 1.48 -41.90 10.89
N LYS A 106 0.92 -42.90 10.21
CA LYS A 106 0.55 -44.18 10.79
C LYS A 106 1.30 -45.27 10.06
N SER A 107 2.01 -46.10 10.80
CA SER A 107 2.83 -47.21 10.28
C SER A 107 2.37 -48.51 10.91
N THR A 108 2.22 -49.57 10.12
CA THR A 108 2.02 -50.93 10.64
C THR A 108 3.28 -51.75 10.42
N THR A 109 3.58 -52.66 11.36
CA THR A 109 4.81 -53.44 11.36
C THR A 109 4.52 -54.95 11.42
N ASN A 110 5.47 -55.76 10.94
CA ASN A 110 5.52 -57.20 11.14
C ASN A 110 6.75 -57.57 11.99
N PRO A 111 6.63 -58.31 13.13
CA PRO A 111 5.40 -58.82 13.76
C PRO A 111 4.40 -57.74 14.19
N THR A 112 3.11 -58.11 14.24
CA THR A 112 1.96 -57.19 14.31
C THR A 112 2.13 -56.09 15.36
N GLY A 113 2.24 -54.85 14.88
CA GLY A 113 2.29 -53.65 15.68
C GLY A 113 1.86 -52.44 14.86
N SER A 114 1.52 -51.35 15.54
CA SER A 114 1.25 -50.07 14.89
C SER A 114 2.00 -48.97 15.60
N LEU A 115 2.45 -47.97 14.85
CA LEU A 115 3.09 -46.75 15.33
C LEU A 115 2.39 -45.56 14.68
N ASP A 116 1.75 -44.72 15.48
CA ASP A 116 1.16 -43.45 15.07
C ASP A 116 1.96 -42.32 15.73
N GLY A 117 2.48 -41.43 14.91
CA GLY A 117 3.20 -40.24 15.35
C GLY A 117 2.51 -38.99 14.82
N ARG A 118 2.23 -38.03 15.70
CA ARG A 118 1.65 -36.72 15.36
C ARG A 118 2.50 -35.60 15.92
N ILE A 119 2.68 -34.53 15.15
CA ILE A 119 3.39 -33.32 15.56
C ILE A 119 2.48 -32.11 15.41
N LYS A 120 2.31 -31.34 16.49
CA LYS A 120 1.61 -30.05 16.48
C LYS A 120 2.62 -28.91 16.55
N LEU A 121 2.43 -27.88 15.71
CA LEU A 121 3.35 -26.75 15.58
C LEU A 121 2.64 -25.41 15.74
N ASP A 122 3.09 -24.62 16.71
CA ASP A 122 2.70 -23.22 16.93
C ASP A 122 3.88 -22.40 17.42
N GLY A 123 3.80 -21.08 17.24
CA GLY A 123 4.89 -20.21 17.61
C GLY A 123 4.65 -18.74 17.33
N VAL A 124 5.70 -17.97 17.57
CA VAL A 124 5.75 -16.54 17.28
C VAL A 124 6.83 -16.24 16.26
N ASN A 125 6.63 -15.21 15.45
CA ASN A 125 7.59 -14.76 14.44
C ASN A 125 7.86 -13.26 14.52
N LEU A 126 9.01 -12.90 13.95
CA LEU A 126 9.44 -11.53 13.70
C LEU A 126 10.06 -11.48 12.31
N ASP A 127 9.48 -10.65 11.45
CA ASP A 127 9.76 -10.60 10.03
C ASP A 127 10.11 -9.18 9.58
N LEU A 128 11.07 -9.10 8.67
CA LEU A 128 11.26 -7.94 7.81
C LEU A 128 10.46 -8.17 6.52
N VAL A 129 9.58 -7.22 6.21
CA VAL A 129 8.70 -7.27 5.04
C VAL A 129 9.10 -6.19 4.05
N GLY A 130 9.52 -6.63 2.86
CA GLY A 130 9.74 -5.79 1.69
C GLY A 130 8.47 -5.69 0.86
N THR A 131 8.10 -4.48 0.45
CA THR A 131 6.91 -4.19 -0.37
C THR A 131 7.34 -3.52 -1.66
N LEU A 132 6.93 -4.08 -2.79
CA LEU A 132 7.13 -3.52 -4.12
C LEU A 132 5.76 -3.11 -4.69
N PRO A 133 5.41 -1.81 -4.67
CA PRO A 133 4.15 -1.33 -5.23
C PRO A 133 4.16 -1.47 -6.75
N ILE A 134 3.23 -2.26 -7.30
CA ILE A 134 3.07 -2.44 -8.75
C ILE A 134 2.10 -1.39 -9.30
N ASN A 135 1.01 -1.16 -8.58
CA ASN A 135 0.05 -0.09 -8.85
C ASN A 135 -0.60 0.36 -7.53
N ASN A 136 -1.59 1.27 -7.59
CA ASN A 136 -2.24 1.83 -6.40
C ASN A 136 -3.06 0.82 -5.57
N GLN A 137 -3.39 -0.35 -6.13
CA GLN A 137 -4.16 -1.39 -5.43
C GLN A 137 -3.34 -2.65 -5.18
N LEU A 138 -2.37 -2.97 -6.04
CA LEU A 138 -1.59 -4.20 -6.01
C LEU A 138 -0.14 -3.93 -5.67
N SER A 139 0.35 -4.63 -4.64
CA SER A 139 1.76 -4.65 -4.25
C SER A 139 2.27 -6.08 -4.18
N LEU A 140 3.51 -6.31 -4.60
CA LEU A 140 4.21 -7.57 -4.32
C LEU A 140 4.93 -7.48 -2.98
N LEU A 141 5.06 -8.62 -2.31
CA LEU A 141 5.65 -8.72 -0.98
C LEU A 141 6.75 -9.77 -0.96
N GLY A 142 7.86 -9.44 -0.32
CA GLY A 142 8.89 -10.38 0.10
C GLY A 142 9.03 -10.33 1.62
N ARG A 143 9.27 -11.46 2.26
CA ARG A 143 9.46 -11.53 3.72
C ARG A 143 10.59 -12.48 4.09
N VAL A 144 11.38 -12.06 5.06
CA VAL A 144 12.40 -12.89 5.70
C VAL A 144 12.32 -12.65 7.20
N GLY A 145 12.45 -13.70 7.99
CA GLY A 145 12.29 -13.54 9.43
C GLY A 145 12.78 -14.72 10.23
N VAL A 146 12.65 -14.55 11.54
CA VAL A 146 12.93 -15.58 12.53
C VAL A 146 11.64 -15.96 13.24
N HIS A 147 11.55 -17.21 13.64
CA HIS A 147 10.41 -17.70 14.39
C HIS A 147 10.88 -18.59 15.52
N ASN A 148 10.17 -18.52 16.64
CA ASN A 148 10.32 -19.41 17.77
C ASN A 148 9.09 -20.32 17.79
N ALA A 149 9.27 -21.58 17.39
CA ALA A 149 8.21 -22.57 17.29
C ALA A 149 8.35 -23.65 18.36
N ARG A 150 7.21 -24.06 18.92
CA ARG A 150 7.08 -25.21 19.80
C ARG A 150 6.52 -26.39 19.00
N ALA A 151 7.33 -27.44 18.88
CA ALA A 151 6.93 -28.75 18.40
C ALA A 151 6.48 -29.61 19.59
N ARG A 152 5.27 -30.17 19.50
CA ARG A 152 4.76 -31.16 20.44
C ARG A 152 4.47 -32.43 19.67
N ASP A 153 5.25 -33.46 19.94
CA ASP A 153 5.13 -34.75 19.30
C ASP A 153 4.33 -35.69 20.22
N THR A 154 3.42 -36.46 19.65
CA THR A 154 2.65 -37.49 20.33
C THR A 154 2.85 -38.81 19.60
N PHE A 155 3.38 -39.81 20.29
CA PHE A 155 3.61 -41.13 19.75
C PHE A 155 2.73 -42.15 20.47
N THR A 156 2.02 -42.97 19.72
CA THR A 156 1.24 -44.10 20.24
C THR A 156 1.62 -45.37 19.51
N GLY A 157 1.83 -46.45 20.25
CA GLY A 157 2.34 -47.72 19.74
C GLY A 157 1.55 -48.88 20.32
N THR A 158 1.32 -49.91 19.50
CA THR A 158 0.64 -51.15 19.92
C THR A 158 1.49 -52.38 19.56
N GLY A 159 1.36 -53.46 20.33
CA GLY A 159 2.11 -54.70 20.09
C GLY A 159 3.55 -54.61 20.60
N ASN A 160 4.52 -54.99 19.77
CA ASN A 160 5.96 -55.02 20.15
C ASN A 160 6.68 -53.67 20.05
N VAL A 161 5.94 -52.56 19.83
CA VAL A 161 6.51 -51.21 19.71
C VAL A 161 6.58 -50.57 21.10
N VAL A 162 7.78 -50.47 21.68
CA VAL A 162 8.01 -49.80 22.96
C VAL A 162 8.35 -48.33 22.71
N ILE A 163 7.54 -47.42 23.25
CA ILE A 163 7.74 -45.97 23.17
C ILE A 163 8.30 -45.49 24.50
N LEU A 164 9.53 -44.94 24.48
CA LEU A 164 10.22 -44.48 25.69
C LEU A 164 9.74 -43.10 26.16
N ASP A 165 9.37 -42.21 25.24
CA ASP A 165 8.76 -40.92 25.53
C ASP A 165 7.58 -40.68 24.58
N PRO A 166 6.33 -40.78 25.08
CA PRO A 166 5.15 -40.62 24.25
C PRO A 166 4.79 -39.17 23.95
N ASN A 167 5.33 -38.18 24.67
CA ASN A 167 4.96 -36.76 24.50
C ASN A 167 6.15 -35.79 24.56
N PRO A 168 7.21 -35.95 23.73
CA PRO A 168 8.31 -35.01 23.75
C PRO A 168 7.89 -33.64 23.21
N GLN A 169 8.44 -32.59 23.81
CA GLN A 169 8.25 -31.21 23.36
C GLN A 169 9.59 -30.51 23.18
N LYS A 170 9.70 -29.68 22.14
CA LYS A 170 10.89 -28.86 21.90
C LYS A 170 10.50 -27.50 21.37
N THR A 171 11.13 -26.47 21.92
CA THR A 171 10.98 -25.10 21.44
C THR A 171 12.30 -24.67 20.80
N GLN A 172 12.26 -24.20 19.56
CA GLN A 172 13.47 -23.80 18.84
C GLN A 172 13.24 -22.55 18.00
N THR A 173 14.29 -21.73 17.91
CA THR A 173 14.33 -20.58 17.01
C THR A 173 14.94 -20.99 15.68
N ASN A 174 14.24 -20.72 14.58
CA ASN A 174 14.69 -20.95 13.22
C ASN A 174 14.31 -19.76 12.34
N TYR A 175 14.62 -19.84 11.06
CA TYR A 175 14.30 -18.80 10.09
C TYR A 175 13.12 -19.21 9.20
N LYS A 176 12.47 -18.21 8.62
CA LYS A 176 11.46 -18.39 7.57
C LYS A 176 11.68 -17.37 6.45
N ALA A 177 11.15 -17.71 5.27
CA ALA A 177 11.10 -16.81 4.13
C ALA A 177 9.78 -16.98 3.39
N GLY A 178 9.33 -15.95 2.69
CA GLY A 178 8.09 -16.03 1.94
C GLY A 178 7.95 -14.91 0.91
N PHE A 179 6.97 -15.09 0.04
CA PHE A 179 6.61 -14.15 -0.99
C PHE A 179 5.09 -14.08 -1.10
N GLY A 180 4.57 -12.97 -1.61
CA GLY A 180 3.13 -12.79 -1.71
C GLY A 180 2.74 -11.54 -2.46
N PHE A 181 1.46 -11.21 -2.36
CA PHE A 181 0.88 -9.99 -2.89
C PHE A 181 -0.12 -9.40 -1.90
N ALA A 182 -0.30 -8.09 -1.95
CA ALA A 182 -1.36 -7.37 -1.26
C ALA A 182 -2.24 -6.64 -2.29
N TYR A 183 -3.55 -6.84 -2.18
CA TYR A 183 -4.57 -6.14 -2.94
C TYR A 183 -5.41 -5.26 -2.02
N GLN A 184 -5.31 -3.94 -2.18
CA GLN A 184 -6.05 -2.95 -1.44
C GLN A 184 -7.40 -2.67 -2.13
N PHE A 185 -8.49 -3.13 -1.52
CA PHE A 185 -9.85 -2.93 -2.02
C PHE A 185 -10.59 -1.80 -1.29
N SER A 186 -10.10 -1.33 -0.14
CA SER A 186 -10.59 -0.12 0.51
C SER A 186 -9.44 0.65 1.21
N PRO A 187 -9.66 1.93 1.60
CA PRO A 187 -8.66 2.68 2.36
C PRO A 187 -8.28 2.02 3.71
N SER A 188 -9.21 1.25 4.29
CA SER A 188 -9.11 0.64 5.62
C SER A 188 -8.91 -0.88 5.58
N MET A 189 -8.86 -1.51 4.41
CA MET A 189 -8.74 -2.97 4.28
C MET A 189 -7.94 -3.37 3.05
N ALA A 190 -7.10 -4.38 3.21
CA ALA A 190 -6.38 -5.06 2.14
C ALA A 190 -6.47 -6.58 2.30
N LEU A 191 -6.48 -7.27 1.16
CA LEU A 191 -6.38 -8.72 1.08
C LEU A 191 -4.93 -9.09 0.76
N ARG A 192 -4.35 -10.08 1.44
CA ARG A 192 -2.96 -10.49 1.23
C ARG A 192 -2.87 -11.99 0.98
N GLY A 193 -2.33 -12.39 -0.16
CA GLY A 193 -2.03 -13.79 -0.47
C GLY A 193 -0.54 -14.08 -0.27
N GLU A 194 -0.19 -15.14 0.46
CA GLU A 194 1.18 -15.40 0.92
C GLU A 194 1.56 -16.87 0.81
N LEU A 195 2.75 -17.12 0.28
CA LEU A 195 3.43 -18.40 0.26
C LEU A 195 4.68 -18.30 1.14
N GLU A 196 4.69 -19.07 2.23
CA GLU A 196 5.74 -19.02 3.25
C GLU A 196 6.41 -20.39 3.41
N ARG A 197 7.73 -20.41 3.62
CA ARG A 197 8.50 -21.60 3.99
C ARG A 197 9.10 -21.42 5.38
N TYR A 198 8.70 -22.29 6.29
CA TYR A 198 9.18 -22.36 7.67
C TYR A 198 10.22 -23.47 7.80
N ARG A 199 11.42 -23.15 8.26
CA ARG A 199 12.41 -24.17 8.62
C ARG A 199 12.14 -24.67 10.04
N ILE A 200 11.85 -25.95 10.20
CA ILE A 200 11.52 -26.56 11.49
C ILE A 200 12.55 -27.63 11.82
N ASN A 201 12.98 -27.66 13.09
CA ASN A 201 13.73 -28.78 13.63
C ASN A 201 12.84 -29.49 14.65
N ASP A 202 12.70 -30.80 14.54
CA ASP A 202 11.83 -31.58 15.44
C ASP A 202 12.53 -31.90 16.77
N ALA A 203 11.78 -32.51 17.71
CA ALA A 203 12.28 -32.90 19.02
C ALA A 203 13.35 -34.01 18.96
N VAL A 204 13.42 -34.74 17.85
CA VAL A 204 14.28 -35.92 17.64
C VAL A 204 15.56 -35.59 16.85
N GLY A 205 15.74 -34.33 16.45
CA GLY A 205 16.98 -33.83 15.83
C GLY A 205 16.96 -33.74 14.30
N ASN A 206 15.82 -33.96 13.65
CA ASN A 206 15.68 -33.80 12.21
C ASN A 206 15.45 -32.34 11.82
N LYS A 207 15.87 -31.98 10.61
CA LYS A 207 15.61 -30.68 9.96
C LYS A 207 14.63 -30.89 8.81
N GLY A 208 13.57 -30.09 8.75
CA GLY A 208 12.55 -30.15 7.71
C GLY A 208 12.03 -28.76 7.34
N ASP A 209 11.34 -28.67 6.20
CA ASP A 209 10.72 -27.43 5.74
C ASP A 209 9.21 -27.63 5.60
N ILE A 210 8.44 -26.67 6.11
CA ILE A 210 6.97 -26.63 5.97
C ILE A 210 6.61 -25.47 5.05
N ASN A 211 5.83 -25.75 4.02
CA ASN A 211 5.33 -24.73 3.11
C ASN A 211 3.89 -24.39 3.50
N VAL A 212 3.56 -23.11 3.55
CA VAL A 212 2.25 -22.60 3.95
C VAL A 212 1.73 -21.69 2.87
N ALA A 213 0.52 -21.95 2.38
CA ALA A 213 -0.22 -21.04 1.53
C ALA A 213 -1.35 -20.43 2.34
N SER A 214 -1.43 -19.10 2.40
CA SER A 214 -2.40 -18.40 3.24
C SER A 214 -2.99 -17.17 2.57
N LEU A 215 -4.21 -16.85 2.98
CA LEU A 215 -4.92 -15.63 2.63
C LEU A 215 -5.23 -14.88 3.92
N SER A 216 -4.89 -13.60 3.94
CA SER A 216 -4.96 -12.74 5.13
C SER A 216 -5.76 -11.48 4.84
N LEU A 217 -6.59 -11.06 5.79
CA LEU A 217 -7.18 -9.72 5.81
C LEU A 217 -6.28 -8.81 6.64
N VAL A 218 -5.98 -7.63 6.11
CA VAL A 218 -5.08 -6.65 6.71
C VAL A 218 -5.82 -5.32 6.88
N PHE A 219 -5.71 -4.76 8.07
CA PHE A 219 -6.31 -3.51 8.49
C PHE A 219 -5.18 -2.53 8.82
N PRO A 220 -4.90 -1.55 7.95
CA PRO A 220 -3.98 -0.47 8.27
C PRO A 220 -4.63 0.55 9.21
N PHE A 221 -3.89 1.04 10.19
CA PHE A 221 -4.32 2.05 11.16
C PHE A 221 -3.21 3.06 11.45
N GLY A 222 -3.59 4.29 11.78
CA GLY A 222 -2.64 5.39 11.91
C GLY A 222 -2.13 5.94 10.58
N ARG A 223 -2.78 5.60 9.45
CA ARG A 223 -2.62 6.39 8.23
C ARG A 223 -3.26 7.74 8.50
N THR A 224 -2.47 8.81 8.50
CA THR A 224 -3.01 10.14 8.23
C THR A 224 -3.74 10.02 6.89
N PRO A 225 -5.06 10.27 6.83
CA PRO A 225 -5.76 10.29 5.57
C PRO A 225 -4.95 11.21 4.65
N GLU A 226 -4.55 10.72 3.49
CA GLU A 226 -4.00 11.61 2.46
C GLU A 226 -5.00 12.76 2.35
N PRO A 227 -4.59 14.01 2.63
CA PRO A 227 -5.52 15.12 2.74
C PRO A 227 -6.39 15.07 1.50
N ALA A 228 -7.71 14.92 1.70
CA ALA A 228 -8.66 14.99 0.60
C ALA A 228 -8.26 16.21 -0.22
N PRO A 229 -8.09 16.07 -1.55
CA PRO A 229 -7.54 17.13 -2.38
C PRO A 229 -8.28 18.41 -2.03
N LYS A 230 -7.59 19.34 -1.38
CA LYS A 230 -8.14 20.65 -1.14
C LYS A 230 -8.31 21.21 -2.53
N VAL A 231 -9.56 21.25 -2.99
CA VAL A 231 -9.94 22.08 -4.13
C VAL A 231 -9.44 23.45 -3.73
N VAL A 232 -8.34 23.88 -4.34
CA VAL A 232 -7.81 25.22 -4.11
C VAL A 232 -8.95 26.14 -4.49
N GLU A 233 -9.38 26.90 -3.49
CA GLU A 233 -10.54 27.76 -3.51
C GLU A 233 -10.60 28.54 -4.82
N ARG A 234 -11.79 28.58 -5.41
CA ARG A 234 -12.14 29.24 -6.67
C ARG A 234 -11.39 30.59 -6.76
N VAL A 235 -10.32 30.66 -7.55
CA VAL A 235 -9.69 31.94 -7.88
C VAL A 235 -10.62 32.63 -8.86
N VAL A 236 -11.61 33.34 -8.33
CA VAL A 236 -12.36 34.33 -9.09
C VAL A 236 -11.36 35.45 -9.36
N TYR A 237 -10.82 35.51 -10.58
CA TYR A 237 -10.17 36.73 -11.04
C TYR A 237 -11.22 37.84 -10.94
N GLN A 238 -11.03 38.76 -9.97
CA GLN A 238 -11.72 40.05 -10.02
C GLN A 238 -11.44 40.63 -11.40
N GLN A 239 -12.53 40.93 -12.14
CA GLN A 239 -12.43 41.57 -13.43
C GLN A 239 -11.52 42.80 -13.27
N ALA A 240 -10.51 42.90 -14.13
CA ALA A 240 -9.68 44.10 -14.21
C ALA A 240 -10.62 45.31 -14.26
N PRO A 241 -10.39 46.34 -13.43
CA PRO A 241 -11.25 47.51 -13.42
C PRO A 241 -11.32 48.06 -14.85
N THR A 242 -12.53 48.14 -15.38
CA THR A 242 -12.81 48.81 -16.64
C THR A 242 -12.17 50.20 -16.53
N PRO A 243 -11.26 50.59 -17.45
CA PRO A 243 -10.74 51.96 -17.42
C PRO A 243 -11.93 52.91 -17.46
N GLU A 244 -11.97 53.82 -16.49
CA GLU A 244 -13.01 54.84 -16.42
C GLU A 244 -13.05 55.58 -17.77
N PRO A 245 -14.24 55.81 -18.34
CA PRO A 245 -14.34 56.56 -19.58
C PRO A 245 -13.76 57.95 -19.33
N ILE A 246 -12.71 58.30 -20.09
CA ILE A 246 -12.17 59.66 -20.11
C ILE A 246 -13.32 60.56 -20.57
N ILE A 247 -13.81 61.39 -19.66
CA ILE A 247 -14.83 62.40 -19.94
C ILE A 247 -14.16 63.47 -20.80
N ILE A 248 -14.26 63.34 -22.12
CA ILE A 248 -14.02 64.45 -23.03
C ILE A 248 -15.26 65.33 -22.94
N VAL A 249 -15.13 66.49 -22.27
CA VAL A 249 -16.18 67.50 -22.25
C VAL A 249 -16.28 68.08 -23.66
N ALA A 250 -17.26 67.58 -24.42
CA ALA A 250 -17.67 68.18 -25.68
C ALA A 250 -18.44 69.49 -25.40
N PRO A 251 -18.21 70.56 -26.17
CA PRO A 251 -18.95 71.81 -26.07
C PRO A 251 -20.44 71.64 -26.44
N PRO A 252 -21.34 72.53 -25.97
CA PRO A 252 -22.79 72.29 -25.96
C PRO A 252 -23.41 72.31 -27.36
N ALA A 253 -24.42 71.43 -27.53
CA ALA A 253 -25.12 71.10 -28.77
C ALA A 253 -26.10 72.18 -29.27
N PRO A 254 -26.54 72.06 -30.54
CA PRO A 254 -27.90 72.42 -30.90
C PRO A 254 -28.71 71.28 -31.57
N ALA A 255 -29.99 71.29 -31.20
CA ALA A 255 -31.20 70.70 -31.82
C ALA A 255 -31.50 69.18 -31.68
N PRO A 256 -32.80 68.81 -31.48
CA PRO A 256 -33.21 67.48 -31.03
C PRO A 256 -33.40 66.51 -32.19
N THR A 257 -32.92 65.28 -32.04
CA THR A 257 -33.22 64.14 -32.92
C THR A 257 -33.39 62.86 -32.06
N PRO A 258 -33.94 61.78 -32.63
CA PRO A 258 -35.21 61.14 -32.24
C PRO A 258 -35.03 60.12 -31.11
N VAL A 259 -36.15 59.69 -30.53
CA VAL A 259 -36.26 58.68 -29.45
C VAL A 259 -35.27 57.52 -29.65
N PRO A 260 -34.46 57.15 -28.63
CA PRO A 260 -33.48 56.08 -28.77
C PRO A 260 -34.18 54.73 -28.92
N ALA A 261 -33.71 53.93 -29.88
CA ALA A 261 -34.05 52.52 -29.99
C ALA A 261 -33.69 51.77 -28.69
N PRO A 262 -34.35 50.62 -28.39
CA PRO A 262 -34.07 49.87 -27.17
C PRO A 262 -32.59 49.46 -27.15
N VAL A 263 -31.90 49.83 -26.07
CA VAL A 263 -30.51 49.41 -25.83
C VAL A 263 -30.49 47.88 -25.82
N PRO A 264 -29.65 47.21 -26.64
CA PRO A 264 -29.51 45.76 -26.59
C PRO A 264 -29.04 45.37 -25.19
N VAL A 265 -29.77 44.45 -24.55
CA VAL A 265 -29.34 43.86 -23.28
C VAL A 265 -27.89 43.35 -23.46
N PRO A 266 -26.93 43.75 -22.61
CA PRO A 266 -25.55 43.30 -22.76
C PRO A 266 -25.51 41.78 -22.75
N ALA A 267 -24.90 41.18 -23.79
CA ALA A 267 -24.71 39.74 -23.86
C ALA A 267 -24.01 39.25 -22.57
N PRO A 268 -24.42 38.11 -21.99
CA PRO A 268 -23.79 37.58 -20.79
C PRO A 268 -22.29 37.41 -21.02
N LYS A 269 -21.49 38.08 -20.18
CA LYS A 269 -20.03 38.05 -20.23
C LYS A 269 -19.57 36.61 -19.94
N PRO A 270 -18.71 35.99 -20.77
CA PRO A 270 -18.31 34.60 -20.56
C PRO A 270 -17.62 34.43 -19.21
N GLU A 271 -18.10 33.48 -18.42
CA GLU A 271 -17.51 33.12 -17.15
C GLU A 271 -16.28 32.23 -17.42
N ARG A 272 -15.16 32.54 -16.75
CA ARG A 272 -13.95 31.72 -16.80
C ARG A 272 -13.80 30.95 -15.49
N LEU A 273 -13.58 29.65 -15.58
CA LEU A 273 -13.33 28.77 -14.45
C LEU A 273 -11.93 28.15 -14.63
N ARG A 274 -10.97 28.61 -13.82
CA ARG A 274 -9.63 28.00 -13.76
C ARG A 274 -9.52 27.13 -12.52
N VAL A 275 -9.18 25.86 -12.70
CA VAL A 275 -8.95 24.88 -11.63
C VAL A 275 -7.54 24.33 -11.74
N SER A 276 -6.82 24.29 -10.63
CA SER A 276 -5.46 23.75 -10.58
C SER A 276 -5.42 22.41 -9.88
N PHE A 277 -4.78 21.42 -10.50
CA PHE A 277 -4.60 20.08 -9.97
C PHE A 277 -3.14 19.80 -9.71
N ASN A 278 -2.86 19.22 -8.55
CA ASN A 278 -1.52 18.79 -8.20
C ASN A 278 -1.07 17.62 -9.09
N ALA A 279 0.10 17.72 -9.73
CA ALA A 279 0.60 16.70 -10.63
C ALA A 279 0.94 15.38 -9.90
N ASP A 280 1.34 15.44 -8.63
CA ASP A 280 1.67 14.25 -7.82
C ASP A 280 0.40 13.45 -7.46
N VAL A 281 -0.77 14.11 -7.48
CA VAL A 281 -2.09 13.49 -7.31
C VAL A 281 -2.59 12.91 -8.63
N LEU A 282 -2.41 13.64 -9.74
CA LEU A 282 -2.83 13.19 -11.06
C LEU A 282 -1.97 12.05 -11.61
N PHE A 283 -0.67 12.04 -11.34
CA PHE A 283 0.31 11.16 -11.98
C PHE A 283 1.30 10.57 -10.98
N GLY A 284 1.91 9.44 -11.33
CA GLY A 284 3.09 8.92 -10.63
C GLY A 284 4.34 9.78 -10.88
N PHE A 285 5.39 9.59 -10.07
CA PHE A 285 6.69 10.25 -10.27
C PHE A 285 7.19 10.02 -11.69
N ASP A 286 7.59 11.11 -12.36
CA ASP A 286 8.12 11.13 -13.73
C ASP A 286 7.26 10.39 -14.79
N ASN A 287 5.95 10.32 -14.58
CA ASN A 287 5.02 9.62 -15.47
C ASN A 287 3.86 10.54 -15.91
N ALA A 288 3.21 10.17 -17.01
CA ALA A 288 1.94 10.71 -17.50
C ALA A 288 0.77 9.72 -17.34
N ASN A 289 1.01 8.52 -16.82
CA ASN A 289 -0.02 7.53 -16.48
C ASN A 289 -0.85 8.03 -15.30
N MET A 290 -2.12 8.25 -15.55
CA MET A 290 -3.04 8.85 -14.59
C MET A 290 -3.40 7.88 -13.45
N ARG A 291 -3.29 8.36 -12.20
CA ARG A 291 -3.60 7.61 -10.97
C ARG A 291 -5.11 7.53 -10.73
N LEU A 292 -5.55 6.56 -9.93
CA LEU A 292 -6.98 6.43 -9.58
C LEU A 292 -7.52 7.68 -8.87
N GLY A 293 -6.79 8.22 -7.89
CA GLY A 293 -7.17 9.47 -7.20
C GLY A 293 -7.25 10.66 -8.16
N GLY A 294 -6.35 10.74 -9.15
CA GLY A 294 -6.41 11.75 -10.19
C GLY A 294 -7.65 11.63 -11.09
N LYS A 295 -8.02 10.40 -11.45
CA LYS A 295 -9.26 10.10 -12.18
C LYS A 295 -10.50 10.53 -11.39
N GLU A 296 -10.55 10.23 -10.09
CA GLU A 296 -11.63 10.64 -9.21
C GLU A 296 -11.75 12.17 -9.09
N ALA A 297 -10.61 12.87 -8.94
CA ALA A 297 -10.58 14.33 -8.89
C ALA A 297 -11.11 14.96 -10.20
N LEU A 298 -10.69 14.42 -11.36
CA LEU A 298 -11.18 14.87 -12.66
C LEU A 298 -12.67 14.53 -12.86
N ASN A 299 -13.14 13.37 -12.37
CA ASN A 299 -14.57 13.02 -12.40
C ASN A 299 -15.41 13.99 -11.57
N LYS A 300 -14.93 14.40 -10.39
CA LYS A 300 -15.63 15.40 -9.58
C LYS A 300 -15.69 16.74 -10.30
N PHE A 301 -14.58 17.17 -10.90
CA PHE A 301 -14.53 18.37 -11.73
C PHE A 301 -15.51 18.30 -12.90
N THR A 302 -15.58 17.18 -13.62
CA THR A 302 -16.51 17.06 -14.75
C THR A 302 -17.97 16.96 -14.31
N GLN A 303 -18.26 16.50 -13.09
CA GLN A 303 -19.59 16.62 -12.50
C GLN A 303 -19.97 18.09 -12.25
N GLU A 304 -19.04 18.92 -11.79
CA GLU A 304 -19.27 20.36 -11.60
C GLU A 304 -19.48 21.10 -12.92
N LEU A 305 -18.91 20.60 -14.02
CA LEU A 305 -19.13 21.11 -15.37
C LEU A 305 -20.48 20.70 -15.99
N LYS A 306 -21.23 19.78 -15.38
CA LYS A 306 -22.53 19.36 -15.93
C LYS A 306 -23.52 20.53 -15.89
N GLY A 307 -24.09 20.86 -17.05
CA GLY A 307 -25.05 21.96 -17.20
C GLY A 307 -24.42 23.32 -17.46
N VAL A 308 -23.09 23.40 -17.66
CA VAL A 308 -22.40 24.59 -18.16
C VAL A 308 -22.14 24.41 -19.66
N GLU A 309 -22.55 25.36 -20.48
CA GLU A 309 -22.16 25.41 -21.89
C GLU A 309 -20.74 26.00 -21.97
N TYR A 310 -19.77 25.16 -22.32
CA TYR A 310 -18.37 25.57 -22.46
C TYR A 310 -18.01 25.80 -23.94
N ASP A 311 -17.33 26.91 -24.20
CA ASP A 311 -16.83 27.30 -25.52
C ASP A 311 -15.47 26.63 -25.78
N HIS A 312 -14.57 26.70 -24.80
CA HIS A 312 -13.20 26.21 -24.90
C HIS A 312 -12.64 25.78 -23.54
N ILE A 313 -11.79 24.75 -23.55
CA ILE A 313 -11.05 24.26 -22.39
C ILE A 313 -9.57 24.22 -22.75
N THR A 314 -8.73 24.89 -21.96
CA THR A 314 -7.28 24.82 -22.07
C THR A 314 -6.70 24.04 -20.90
N VAL A 315 -5.93 23.00 -21.19
CA VAL A 315 -5.23 22.19 -20.20
C VAL A 315 -3.75 22.52 -20.28
N GLU A 316 -3.21 23.16 -19.25
CA GLU A 316 -1.81 23.56 -19.15
C GLU A 316 -1.06 22.65 -18.19
N GLY A 317 -0.03 21.96 -18.67
CA GLY A 317 0.88 21.20 -17.81
C GLY A 317 2.04 22.05 -17.34
N HIS A 318 2.42 21.92 -16.07
CA HIS A 318 3.55 22.60 -15.46
C HIS A 318 4.51 21.60 -14.79
N THR A 319 5.79 21.97 -14.74
CA THR A 319 6.83 21.24 -14.02
C THR A 319 7.65 22.21 -13.18
N ASP A 320 8.35 21.68 -12.18
CA ASP A 320 9.30 22.47 -11.43
C ASP A 320 10.60 22.73 -12.23
N ARG A 321 11.49 23.56 -11.67
CA ARG A 321 12.79 23.89 -12.29
C ARG A 321 13.83 22.76 -12.25
N ILE A 322 13.48 21.58 -11.71
CA ILE A 322 14.38 20.43 -11.62
C ILE A 322 14.31 19.67 -12.95
N GLY A 323 15.47 19.40 -13.55
CA GLY A 323 15.57 18.81 -14.88
C GLY A 323 16.04 19.79 -15.96
N GLN A 324 16.06 19.31 -17.21
CA GLN A 324 16.37 20.09 -18.41
C GLN A 324 15.08 20.72 -18.95
N ALA A 325 15.16 21.95 -19.48
CA ALA A 325 13.98 22.69 -19.95
C ALA A 325 13.19 21.91 -21.03
N ALA A 326 13.87 21.36 -22.03
CA ALA A 326 13.25 20.58 -23.11
C ALA A 326 12.56 19.30 -22.61
N TYR A 327 13.14 18.66 -21.59
CA TYR A 327 12.53 17.50 -20.94
C TYR A 327 11.25 17.90 -20.20
N ASN A 328 11.32 18.98 -19.43
CA ASN A 328 10.23 19.52 -18.64
C ASN A 328 9.06 20.00 -19.51
N GLU A 329 9.34 20.59 -20.66
CA GLU A 329 8.35 20.96 -21.67
C GLU A 329 7.61 19.72 -22.21
N LYS A 330 8.35 18.71 -22.67
CA LYS A 330 7.78 17.45 -23.18
C LYS A 330 6.93 16.73 -22.13
N LEU A 331 7.45 16.59 -20.90
CA LEU A 331 6.73 15.94 -19.81
C LEU A 331 5.44 16.69 -19.45
N SER A 332 5.51 18.02 -19.42
CA SER A 332 4.33 18.86 -19.13
C SER A 332 3.25 18.73 -20.20
N LEU A 333 3.63 18.66 -21.48
CA LEU A 333 2.70 18.44 -22.59
C LEU A 333 2.07 17.05 -22.52
N GLN A 334 2.85 16.00 -22.28
CA GLN A 334 2.35 14.63 -22.14
C GLN A 334 1.34 14.50 -21.00
N ARG A 335 1.56 15.18 -19.88
CA ARG A 335 0.61 15.23 -18.77
C ARG A 335 -0.68 15.97 -19.13
N ALA A 336 -0.58 17.09 -19.85
CA ALA A 336 -1.76 17.80 -20.35
C ALA A 336 -2.57 16.94 -21.34
N GLU A 337 -1.90 16.22 -22.25
CA GLU A 337 -2.52 15.27 -23.18
C GLU A 337 -3.21 14.11 -22.45
N ALA A 338 -2.58 13.56 -21.41
CA ALA A 338 -3.21 12.51 -20.60
C ALA A 338 -4.52 12.99 -19.95
N VAL A 339 -4.56 14.23 -19.46
CA VAL A 339 -5.79 14.85 -18.92
C VAL A 339 -6.83 15.05 -20.01
N LYS A 340 -6.45 15.61 -21.17
CA LYS A 340 -7.36 15.74 -22.32
C LYS A 340 -7.96 14.40 -22.72
N ASN A 341 -7.13 13.37 -22.88
CA ASN A 341 -7.58 12.03 -23.27
C ASN A 341 -8.57 11.46 -22.25
N TYR A 342 -8.33 11.68 -20.95
CA TYR A 342 -9.27 11.26 -19.91
C TYR A 342 -10.61 11.99 -19.99
N LEU A 343 -10.58 13.32 -20.12
CA LEU A 343 -11.77 14.17 -20.23
C LEU A 343 -12.63 13.82 -21.46
N VAL A 344 -11.99 13.53 -22.60
CA VAL A 344 -12.69 13.11 -23.82
C VAL A 344 -13.28 11.71 -23.66
N ASN A 345 -12.45 10.73 -23.28
CA ASN A 345 -12.85 9.32 -23.32
C ASN A 345 -13.80 8.92 -22.19
N THR A 346 -13.67 9.54 -21.02
CA THR A 346 -14.45 9.15 -19.82
C THR A 346 -15.56 10.14 -19.50
N SER A 347 -15.31 11.45 -19.65
CA SER A 347 -16.31 12.48 -19.35
C SER A 347 -17.12 12.91 -20.58
N GLY A 348 -16.77 12.43 -21.77
CA GLY A 348 -17.51 12.70 -23.00
C GLY A 348 -17.38 14.15 -23.50
N LEU A 349 -16.37 14.90 -23.02
CA LEU A 349 -16.15 16.26 -23.49
C LEU A 349 -15.63 16.25 -24.94
N SER A 350 -16.06 17.21 -25.75
CA SER A 350 -15.66 17.26 -27.17
C SER A 350 -14.16 17.57 -27.29
N ALA A 351 -13.41 16.67 -27.94
CA ALA A 351 -11.98 16.84 -28.18
C ALA A 351 -11.65 18.13 -28.97
N ALA A 352 -12.58 18.60 -29.81
CA ALA A 352 -12.44 19.82 -30.60
C ALA A 352 -12.47 21.10 -29.74
N LYS A 353 -13.06 21.04 -28.54
CA LYS A 353 -13.12 22.15 -27.60
C LYS A 353 -11.97 22.15 -26.59
N ILE A 354 -11.04 21.18 -26.64
CA ILE A 354 -9.97 21.03 -25.66
C ILE A 354 -8.59 21.21 -26.32
N THR A 355 -7.82 22.18 -25.84
CA THR A 355 -6.43 22.42 -26.21
C THR A 355 -5.49 22.03 -25.08
N THR A 356 -4.32 21.49 -25.41
CA THR A 356 -3.27 21.12 -24.45
C THR A 356 -2.03 21.95 -24.67
N VAL A 357 -1.43 22.45 -23.60
CA VAL A 357 -0.21 23.28 -23.64
C VAL A 357 0.77 22.76 -22.60
N GLY A 358 2.01 22.50 -23.01
CA GLY A 358 3.11 22.20 -22.09
C GLY A 358 3.86 23.48 -21.73
N LYS A 359 3.74 23.97 -20.50
CA LYS A 359 4.46 25.17 -20.04
C LYS A 359 5.84 24.84 -19.47
N GLY A 360 6.15 23.57 -19.25
CA GLY A 360 7.37 23.15 -18.56
C GLY A 360 7.55 23.93 -17.26
N SER A 361 8.75 24.46 -17.05
CA SER A 361 9.11 25.27 -15.87
C SER A 361 9.01 26.79 -16.10
N SER A 362 8.41 27.23 -17.21
CA SER A 362 8.37 28.65 -17.61
C SER A 362 7.38 29.51 -16.81
N ALA A 363 6.44 28.88 -16.09
CA ALA A 363 5.41 29.55 -15.30
C ALA A 363 5.29 28.92 -13.90
N PRO A 364 6.30 29.13 -13.03
CA PRO A 364 6.27 28.64 -11.65
C PRO A 364 5.14 29.31 -10.86
N ALA A 365 4.56 28.57 -9.92
CA ALA A 365 3.67 29.10 -8.89
C ALA A 365 4.47 29.59 -7.65
N THR A 366 5.66 29.04 -7.42
CA THR A 366 6.56 29.51 -6.36
C THR A 366 7.19 30.85 -6.71
N ALA A 367 7.36 31.73 -5.70
CA ALA A 367 7.96 33.03 -5.92
C ALA A 367 9.47 32.93 -6.17
N GLU A 368 10.03 33.87 -6.93
CA GLU A 368 11.47 33.90 -7.20
C GLU A 368 12.27 33.97 -5.89
N GLY A 369 13.14 32.98 -5.67
CA GLY A 369 14.00 32.92 -4.49
C GLY A 369 13.36 32.31 -3.23
N GLU A 370 12.12 31.83 -3.28
CA GLU A 370 11.44 31.15 -2.16
C GLU A 370 12.06 29.77 -1.88
N CYS A 371 12.26 28.96 -2.93
CA CYS A 371 12.83 27.63 -2.85
C CYS A 371 14.35 27.61 -3.16
N LYS A 372 15.16 28.13 -2.22
CA LYS A 372 16.63 28.17 -2.33
C LYS A 372 17.28 26.79 -2.13
N GLY A 373 18.24 26.44 -2.99
CA GLY A 373 19.05 25.22 -2.86
C GLY A 373 19.30 24.47 -4.17
N ILE A 374 20.22 23.50 -4.12
CA ILE A 374 20.63 22.64 -5.24
C ILE A 374 19.46 21.72 -5.64
N LYS A 375 19.36 21.43 -6.95
CA LYS A 375 18.25 20.78 -7.67
C LYS A 375 17.77 19.41 -7.13
N THR A 376 18.38 18.83 -6.09
CA THR A 376 18.13 17.43 -5.71
C THR A 376 17.92 17.19 -4.21
N SER A 377 17.91 18.22 -3.36
CA SER A 377 17.59 18.00 -1.94
C SER A 377 16.08 17.78 -1.75
N ALA A 378 15.71 16.87 -0.85
CA ALA A 378 14.30 16.56 -0.56
C ALA A 378 13.50 17.80 -0.13
N ALA A 379 14.14 18.72 0.62
CA ALA A 379 13.53 19.98 1.04
C ALA A 379 13.19 20.90 -0.15
N VAL A 380 14.07 20.98 -1.16
CA VAL A 380 13.82 21.78 -2.37
C VAL A 380 12.73 21.14 -3.24
N ILE A 381 12.72 19.81 -3.37
CA ILE A 381 11.67 19.09 -4.13
C ILE A 381 10.29 19.28 -3.49
N ALA A 382 10.22 19.27 -2.15
CA ALA A 382 9.00 19.53 -1.40
C ALA A 382 8.57 21.00 -1.49
N CYS A 383 9.51 21.94 -1.45
CA CYS A 383 9.21 23.37 -1.63
C CYS A 383 8.66 23.66 -3.04
N LEU A 384 9.24 23.05 -4.09
CA LEU A 384 8.82 23.22 -5.49
C LEU A 384 7.58 22.41 -5.88
N GLN A 385 6.97 21.68 -4.95
CA GLN A 385 5.77 20.88 -5.16
C GLN A 385 4.64 21.69 -5.87
N PRO A 386 4.34 22.95 -5.50
CA PRO A 386 3.29 23.74 -6.17
C PRO A 386 3.54 24.00 -7.67
N ASP A 387 4.78 23.93 -8.13
CA ASP A 387 5.11 24.11 -9.55
C ASP A 387 4.75 22.89 -10.39
N ARG A 388 4.69 21.70 -9.77
CA ARG A 388 4.25 20.46 -10.40
C ARG A 388 2.72 20.38 -10.36
N ARG A 389 2.07 20.98 -11.35
CA ARG A 389 0.61 21.04 -11.44
C ARG A 389 0.10 20.92 -12.88
N VAL A 390 -1.20 20.71 -13.02
CA VAL A 390 -1.95 20.86 -14.26
C VAL A 390 -3.09 21.82 -14.03
N ASP A 391 -3.13 22.90 -14.79
CA ASP A 391 -4.20 23.88 -14.74
C ASP A 391 -5.21 23.60 -15.85
N ILE A 392 -6.50 23.66 -15.52
CA ILE A 392 -7.60 23.51 -16.47
C ILE A 392 -8.38 24.83 -16.46
N ASP A 393 -8.30 25.59 -17.55
CA ASP A 393 -9.06 26.83 -17.75
C ASP A 393 -10.24 26.56 -18.68
N VAL A 394 -11.45 26.78 -18.20
CA VAL A 394 -12.71 26.60 -18.92
C VAL A 394 -13.33 27.95 -19.18
N THR A 395 -13.53 28.28 -20.44
CA THR A 395 -14.30 29.46 -20.87
C THR A 395 -15.67 29.02 -21.36
N GLY A 396 -16.74 29.64 -20.87
CA GLY A 396 -18.09 29.33 -21.30
C GLY A 396 -19.14 30.31 -20.81
N SER A 397 -20.40 29.96 -21.02
CA SER A 397 -21.56 30.69 -20.48
C SER A 397 -22.49 29.73 -19.75
N ARG A 398 -22.91 30.11 -18.55
CA ARG A 398 -23.97 29.38 -17.84
C ARG A 398 -25.31 29.98 -18.29
N PRO A 399 -26.25 29.18 -18.83
CA PRO A 399 -27.60 29.68 -19.06
C PRO A 399 -28.17 30.17 -17.72
N ALA A 400 -28.71 31.39 -17.70
CA ALA A 400 -29.41 31.89 -16.52
C ALA A 400 -30.49 30.86 -16.14
N ALA A 401 -30.49 30.44 -14.87
CA ALA A 401 -31.45 29.46 -14.38
C ALA A 401 -32.87 29.93 -14.73
N ARG A 402 -33.61 29.08 -15.46
CA ARG A 402 -34.99 29.36 -15.87
C ARG A 402 -35.96 29.14 -14.73
#